data_AF-A0A3D4JVA3-F1
#
_entry.id   AF-A0A3D4JVA3-F1
#
_cell.length_a   1.000
_cell.length_b   1.000
_cell.length_c   1.000
_cell.angle_alpha   90.00
_cell.angle_beta   90.00
_cell.angle_gamma   90.00
#
_symmetry.space_group_name_H-M   'P 1'
#
loop_
_entity.id
_entity.type
_entity.pdbx_description
1 polymer ?
#
loop_
_entity_poly.entity_id
_entity_poly.type
_entity_poly.pdbx_seq_one_letter_code
_entity_poly.pdbx_strand_id
1 'polypeptide(L)'
;MIKNIRILWIFYVKLLIPAVLFSLLMNALLGFTADHFGLCFLVFFPAFHYLIYELRLKNEYFFFANFGFSRVFLWIFTFSAGVIINVITKLI
;
A
#
# COMPACT_ATOMS: atom_id res chain seq x y z
N MET A 1 -13.90 -17.69 -2.72
CA MET A 1 -13.32 -16.85 -1.64
C MET A 1 -11.79 -16.90 -1.59
N ILE A 2 -11.15 -18.07 -1.44
CA ILE A 2 -9.69 -18.22 -1.35
C ILE A 2 -8.94 -17.65 -2.58
N LYS A 3 -9.49 -17.84 -3.79
CA LYS A 3 -8.90 -17.29 -5.02
C LYS A 3 -8.84 -15.76 -5.02
N ASN A 4 -9.90 -15.09 -4.56
CA ASN A 4 -9.97 -13.62 -4.51
C ASN A 4 -8.96 -13.04 -3.52
N ILE A 5 -8.78 -13.68 -2.36
CA ILE A 5 -7.77 -13.30 -1.36
C ILE A 5 -6.37 -13.42 -1.96
N ARG A 6 -6.08 -14.51 -2.68
CA ARG A 6 -4.78 -14.71 -3.32
C ARG A 6 -4.49 -13.67 -4.41
N ILE A 7 -5.50 -13.26 -5.17
CA ILE A 7 -5.36 -12.22 -6.21
C ILE A 7 -5.11 -10.86 -5.56
N LEU A 8 -5.87 -10.52 -4.52
CA LEU A 8 -5.64 -9.29 -3.74
C LEU A 8 -4.25 -9.29 -3.10
N TRP A 9 -3.76 -10.45 -2.63
CA TRP A 9 -2.41 -10.60 -2.12
C TRP A 9 -1.34 -10.30 -3.17
N ILE A 10 -1.52 -10.78 -4.42
CA ILE A 10 -0.60 -10.49 -5.52
C ILE A 10 -0.52 -8.99 -5.80
N PHE A 11 -1.64 -8.28 -5.70
CA PHE A 11 -1.67 -6.81 -5.79
C PHE A 11 -0.82 -6.18 -4.67
N TYR A 12 -1.08 -6.56 -3.42
CA TYR A 12 -0.42 -5.93 -2.28
C TYR A 12 1.05 -6.29 -2.11
N VAL A 13 1.51 -7.47 -2.52
CA VAL A 13 2.94 -7.81 -2.43
C VAL A 13 3.80 -6.87 -3.28
N LYS A 14 3.37 -6.55 -4.50
CA LYS A 14 4.09 -5.60 -5.38
C LYS A 14 4.14 -4.20 -4.77
N LEU A 15 3.11 -3.83 -4.02
CA LEU A 15 2.97 -2.51 -3.41
C LEU A 15 3.68 -2.39 -2.05
N LEU A 16 3.59 -3.41 -1.21
CA LEU A 16 4.12 -3.42 0.16
C LEU A 16 5.64 -3.39 0.19
N ILE A 17 6.31 -4.11 -0.71
CA ILE A 17 7.78 -4.14 -0.75
C ILE A 17 8.38 -2.72 -0.87
N PRO A 18 8.04 -1.92 -1.91
CA PRO A 18 8.57 -0.56 -2.01
C PRO A 18 8.03 0.36 -0.92
N ALA A 19 6.75 0.25 -0.53
CA ALA A 19 6.19 1.10 0.51
C ALA A 19 6.90 0.93 1.86
N VAL A 20 7.14 -0.31 2.30
CA VAL A 20 7.86 -0.59 3.55
C VAL A 20 9.31 -0.15 3.44
N LEU A 21 10.00 -0.48 2.34
CA LEU A 21 11.42 -0.15 2.17
C LEU A 21 11.66 1.36 2.21
N PHE A 22 10.90 2.15 1.47
CA PHE A 22 11.03 3.61 1.48
C PHE A 22 10.57 4.24 2.80
N SER A 23 9.57 3.65 3.45
CA SER A 23 9.15 4.12 4.78
C SER A 23 10.22 3.88 5.84
N LEU A 24 10.90 2.73 5.81
CA LEU A 24 12.02 2.45 6.70
C LEU A 24 13.22 3.36 6.42
N LEU A 25 13.54 3.61 5.15
CA LEU A 25 14.60 4.54 4.75
C LEU A 25 14.32 5.96 5.26
N MET A 26 13.10 6.48 5.06
CA MET A 26 12.75 7.80 5.58
C MET A 26 12.67 7.83 7.11
N ASN A 27 12.18 6.76 7.74
CA ASN A 27 12.16 6.66 9.19
C ASN A 27 13.57 6.75 9.78
N ALA A 28 14.56 6.11 9.15
CA ALA A 28 15.96 6.19 9.57
C ALA A 28 16.52 7.63 9.53
N LEU A 29 16.06 8.47 8.58
CA LEU A 29 16.43 9.87 8.50
C LEU A 29 15.72 10.75 9.55
N LEU A 30 14.55 10.32 10.04
CA LEU A 30 13.71 11.06 10.97
C LEU A 30 13.92 10.68 12.45
N GLY A 31 14.87 9.79 12.77
CA GLY A 31 15.15 9.36 14.15
C GLY A 31 14.55 8.00 14.56
N PHE A 32 14.11 7.20 13.58
CA PHE A 32 13.75 5.78 13.70
C PHE A 32 12.75 5.46 14.83
N THR A 33 11.52 5.97 14.73
CA THR A 33 10.43 5.70 15.68
C THR A 33 9.28 4.96 15.00
N ALA A 34 8.41 4.33 15.79
CA ALA A 34 7.20 3.68 15.25
C ALA A 34 6.27 4.71 14.60
N ASP A 35 6.04 5.86 15.26
CA ASP A 35 5.22 6.97 14.76
C ASP A 35 5.72 7.48 13.40
N HIS A 36 7.02 7.76 13.26
CA HIS A 36 7.60 8.22 12.01
C HIS A 36 7.47 7.16 10.89
N PHE A 37 7.64 5.86 11.21
CA PHE A 37 7.37 4.80 10.24
C PHE A 37 5.90 4.81 9.78
N GLY A 38 4.96 4.92 10.72
CA GLY A 38 3.53 5.00 10.43
C GLY A 38 3.19 6.15 9.49
N LEU A 39 3.71 7.34 9.78
CA LEU A 39 3.53 8.54 8.96
C LEU A 39 4.16 8.37 7.57
N CYS A 40 5.37 7.84 7.48
CA CYS A 40 6.02 7.58 6.19
C CYS A 40 5.22 6.56 5.37
N PHE A 41 4.75 5.48 6.00
CA PHE A 41 3.96 4.45 5.34
C PHE A 41 2.62 4.97 4.84
N LEU A 42 1.95 5.81 5.63
CA LEU A 42 0.70 6.48 5.22
C LEU A 42 0.87 7.29 3.92
N VAL A 43 2.04 7.89 3.70
CA VAL A 43 2.34 8.68 2.50
C VAL A 43 2.82 7.79 1.35
N PHE A 44 3.81 6.92 1.60
CA PHE A 44 4.42 6.12 0.54
C PHE A 44 3.50 5.02 0.01
N PHE A 45 2.64 4.44 0.83
CA PHE A 45 1.76 3.38 0.39
C PHE A 45 0.79 3.81 -0.74
N PRO A 46 0.01 4.90 -0.61
CA PRO A 46 -0.76 5.43 -1.73
C PRO A 46 0.12 6.01 -2.85
N ALA A 47 1.29 6.59 -2.54
CA ALA A 47 2.20 7.08 -3.58
C ALA A 47 2.69 5.95 -4.50
N PHE A 48 3.10 4.81 -3.94
CA PHE A 48 3.50 3.65 -4.74
C PHE A 48 2.31 2.99 -5.44
N HIS A 49 1.10 3.07 -4.90
CA HIS A 49 -0.09 2.61 -5.61
C HIS A 49 -0.22 3.41 -6.90
N TYR A 50 -0.10 4.73 -6.81
CA TYR A 50 -0.10 5.60 -7.98
C TYR A 50 1.06 5.27 -8.94
N LEU A 51 2.31 5.26 -8.46
CA LEU A 51 3.47 5.02 -9.33
C LEU A 51 3.41 3.65 -10.04
N ILE A 52 3.00 2.60 -9.34
CA ILE A 52 2.98 1.25 -9.87
C ILE A 52 1.76 1.05 -10.76
N TYR A 53 0.55 1.31 -10.26
CA TYR A 53 -0.66 0.94 -10.96
C TYR A 53 -1.25 2.04 -11.83
N GLU A 54 -0.97 3.31 -11.54
CA GLU A 54 -1.45 4.44 -12.34
C GLU A 54 -0.46 4.91 -13.40
N LEU A 55 0.84 4.67 -13.22
CA LEU A 55 1.84 5.08 -14.21
C LEU A 55 2.46 3.90 -14.95
N ARG A 56 3.01 2.92 -14.21
CA ARG A 56 3.83 1.85 -14.81
C ARG A 56 3.03 0.66 -15.34
N LEU A 57 2.05 0.18 -14.57
CA LEU A 57 1.31 -1.08 -14.77
C LEU A 57 -0.19 -0.82 -14.90
N LYS A 58 -0.58 0.24 -15.60
CA LYS A 58 -1.99 0.64 -15.85
C LYS A 58 -2.88 -0.53 -16.29
N ASN A 59 -2.33 -1.42 -17.11
CA ASN A 59 -3.07 -2.56 -17.65
C ASN A 59 -3.42 -3.62 -16.59
N GLU A 60 -2.71 -3.66 -15.45
CA GLU A 60 -3.03 -4.59 -14.38
C GLU A 60 -4.38 -4.28 -13.72
N TYR A 61 -4.87 -3.03 -13.75
CA TYR A 61 -6.24 -2.74 -13.29
C TYR A 61 -7.29 -3.50 -14.08
N PHE A 62 -7.10 -3.70 -15.39
CA PHE A 62 -8.03 -4.52 -16.19
C PHE A 62 -7.98 -5.99 -15.76
N PHE A 63 -6.80 -6.50 -15.43
CA PHE A 63 -6.65 -7.85 -14.87
C PHE A 63 -7.43 -7.97 -13.55
N PHE A 64 -7.24 -7.06 -12.60
CA PHE A 64 -7.93 -7.10 -11.31
C PHE A 64 -9.44 -6.85 -11.43
N ALA A 65 -9.87 -6.01 -12.38
CA ALA A 65 -11.28 -5.78 -12.67
C ALA A 65 -12.00 -7.04 -13.16
N ASN A 66 -11.33 -7.89 -13.96
CA ASN A 66 -11.88 -9.18 -14.39
C ASN A 66 -12.16 -10.15 -13.23
N PHE A 67 -11.55 -9.92 -12.06
CA PHE A 67 -11.80 -10.69 -10.83
C PHE A 67 -12.72 -9.97 -9.84
N GLY A 68 -13.35 -8.86 -10.26
CA GLY A 68 -14.33 -8.11 -9.47
C GLY A 68 -13.74 -7.02 -8.57
N PHE A 69 -12.44 -6.72 -8.66
CA PHE A 69 -11.83 -5.63 -7.92
C PHE A 69 -11.84 -4.33 -8.73
N SER A 70 -12.67 -3.37 -8.32
CA SER A 70 -12.66 -2.05 -8.95
C SER A 70 -11.43 -1.25 -8.54
N ARG A 71 -11.00 -0.34 -9.42
CA ARG A 71 -9.90 0.60 -9.14
C ARG A 71 -10.17 1.43 -7.87
N VAL A 72 -11.39 1.91 -7.70
CA VAL A 72 -11.82 2.66 -6.51
C VAL A 72 -11.70 1.81 -5.23
N PHE A 73 -12.15 0.55 -5.29
CA PHE A 73 -12.02 -0.37 -4.16
C PHE A 73 -10.56 -0.57 -3.73
N LEU A 74 -9.66 -0.78 -4.70
CA LEU A 74 -8.23 -0.96 -4.43
C LEU A 74 -7.62 0.30 -3.79
N TRP A 75 -8.01 1.48 -4.26
CA TRP A 75 -7.57 2.76 -3.69
C TRP A 75 -8.07 2.98 -2.27
N ILE A 76 -9.36 2.77 -2.01
CA ILE A 76 -9.95 2.88 -0.67
C ILE A 76 -9.25 1.91 0.27
N PHE A 77 -9.06 0.65 -0.13
CA PHE A 77 -8.38 -0.33 0.70
C PHE A 77 -6.93 0.07 0.99
N THR A 78 -6.21 0.56 -0.01
CA THR A 78 -4.82 1.04 0.16
C THR A 78 -4.75 2.19 1.16
N PHE A 79 -5.61 3.20 1.00
CA PHE A 79 -5.63 4.34 1.90
C PHE A 79 -6.02 3.94 3.33
N SER A 80 -7.08 3.13 3.48
CA SER A 80 -7.53 2.60 4.77
C SER A 80 -6.45 1.79 5.47
N ALA A 81 -5.73 0.92 4.76
CA ALA A 81 -4.64 0.15 5.34
C ALA A 81 -3.46 1.05 5.77
N GLY A 82 -3.14 2.09 4.99
CA GLY A 82 -2.15 3.11 5.38
C GLY A 82 -2.56 3.84 6.68
N VAL A 83 -3.82 4.27 6.78
CA VAL A 83 -4.37 4.92 7.97
C VAL A 83 -4.33 4.00 9.18
N ILE A 84 -4.75 2.74 9.03
CA ILE A 84 -4.75 1.75 10.11
C ILE A 84 -3.33 1.54 10.65
N ILE A 85 -2.33 1.36 9.79
CA ILE A 85 -0.93 1.20 10.21
C ILE A 85 -0.42 2.44 10.94
N ASN A 86 -0.72 3.64 10.44
CA ASN A 86 -0.35 4.90 11.09
C ASN A 86 -1.03 5.08 12.47
N VAL A 87 -2.26 4.61 12.64
CA VAL A 87 -2.93 4.63 13.95
C VAL A 87 -2.29 3.61 14.89
N ILE A 88 -2.07 2.38 14.45
CA ILE A 88 -1.47 1.31 15.28
C ILE A 88 -0.08 1.73 15.77
N THR A 89 0.74 2.28 14.89
CA THR A 89 2.12 2.70 15.22
C THR A 89 2.19 3.84 16.23
N LYS A 90 1.14 4.65 16.35
CA LYS A 90 1.02 5.70 17.39
C LYS A 90 0.60 5.15 18.76
N LEU A 91 0.09 3.93 18.80
CA LEU A 91 -0.35 3.26 20.03
C LEU A 91 0.74 2.35 20.62
N ILE A 92 1.88 2.22 19.94
CA ILE A 92 3.06 1.47 20.36
C ILE A 92 4.10 2.47 20.90
#